data_AF-A0A9P5EX18-F1
#
_entry.id   AF-A0A9P5EX18-F1
#
_cell.length_a   1.000
_cell.length_b   1.000
_cell.length_c   1.000
_cell.angle_alpha   90.00
_cell.angle_beta   90.00
_cell.angle_gamma   90.00
#
_symmetry.space_group_name_H-M   'P 1'
#
loop_
_entity.id
_entity.type
_entity.pdbx_description
1 polymer ?
#
loop_
_entity_poly.entity_id
_entity_poly.type
_entity_poly.pdbx_seq_one_letter_code
_entity_poly.pdbx_strand_id
1 'polypeptide(L)'
;MGVSTEVPQTVEWAGKRVPIYPMETVDFGRVLSQEPAELENLLRCCRESGFFYLDLDSLDGQRFLDDQHQTLKMMHRYFDHPIEEKNELGLVTAHLGYEGVGSRTGGLPNTRDGYEMFKVSRDEIQRKDPKFPAILKNDTDKRVLRNAISGSNIVTKAILSGLSSAMGLTGASRYENAHRNDRPSTSTLAMMHYVPADPLKDKEIGHQKHTDISSLTLLFAEEWGLQIRPPGTKEFGFVAPKPGCAIINVGDSLRFASGHTFMSCIHRVVPFRPDEHRYSIAYFLRAENDTMFKDSEGRYITAGQWHDEKFFLFKATPDIQALAPPSMLYGGMSADEEWTPYSQPELAKAKVEDVQKEPLVKEALVEAH
;
A
#
# COMPACT_ATOMS: atom_id res chain seq x y z
N MET A 1 13.52 6.59 -25.01
CA MET A 1 13.65 7.13 -23.64
C MET A 1 14.48 8.40 -23.72
N GLY A 2 13.85 9.57 -23.68
CA GLY A 2 14.55 10.81 -23.38
C GLY A 2 14.68 10.90 -21.87
N VAL A 3 15.90 10.87 -21.35
CA VAL A 3 16.14 11.17 -19.94
C VAL A 3 15.73 12.62 -19.74
N SER A 4 14.70 12.87 -18.92
CA SER A 4 14.30 14.24 -18.57
C SER A 4 15.52 15.01 -18.09
N THR A 5 15.76 16.18 -18.66
CA THR A 5 16.90 17.06 -18.32
C THR A 5 16.59 18.01 -17.17
N GLU A 6 15.38 17.94 -16.62
CA GLU A 6 14.98 18.74 -15.46
C GLU A 6 15.62 18.18 -14.19
N VAL A 7 16.24 19.06 -13.41
CA VAL A 7 16.74 18.73 -12.07
C VAL A 7 15.53 18.26 -11.23
N PRO A 8 15.53 17.02 -10.71
CA PRO A 8 14.42 16.53 -9.91
C PRO A 8 14.17 17.48 -8.74
N GLN A 9 12.90 17.84 -8.51
CA GLN A 9 12.53 18.57 -7.29
C GLN A 9 12.93 17.72 -6.08
N THR A 10 13.43 18.36 -5.02
CA THR A 10 13.89 17.66 -3.80
C THR A 10 13.36 18.35 -2.56
N VAL A 11 13.23 17.60 -1.47
CA VAL A 11 12.96 18.09 -0.12
C VAL A 11 14.11 17.73 0.81
N GLU A 12 14.33 18.55 1.84
CA GLU A 12 15.21 18.20 2.95
C GLU A 12 14.44 17.28 3.91
N TRP A 13 14.97 16.07 4.14
CA TRP A 13 14.39 15.10 5.06
C TRP A 13 15.50 14.36 5.80
N ALA A 14 15.44 14.38 7.13
CA ALA A 14 16.45 13.78 8.01
C ALA A 14 17.91 14.19 7.69
N GLY A 15 18.11 15.47 7.35
CA GLY A 15 19.43 16.02 7.02
C GLY A 15 19.98 15.63 5.65
N LYS A 16 19.13 15.11 4.74
CA LYS A 16 19.50 14.80 3.36
C LYS A 16 18.47 15.35 2.37
N ARG A 17 18.93 15.62 1.15
CA ARG A 17 18.05 15.88 0.01
C ARG A 17 17.47 14.57 -0.51
N VAL A 18 16.16 14.48 -0.54
CA VAL A 18 15.40 13.35 -1.07
C VAL A 18 14.55 13.84 -2.26
N PRO A 19 14.46 13.09 -3.37
CA PRO A 19 13.65 13.49 -4.50
C PRO A 19 12.15 13.54 -4.16
N ILE A 20 11.43 14.45 -4.80
CA ILE A 20 9.98 14.37 -4.97
C ILE A 20 9.74 13.60 -6.26
N TYR A 21 8.98 12.51 -6.19
CA TYR A 21 8.64 11.76 -7.38
C TYR A 21 7.55 12.50 -8.17
N PRO A 22 7.81 12.86 -9.45
CA PRO A 22 6.79 13.46 -10.29
C PRO A 22 5.73 12.40 -10.65
N MET A 23 4.47 12.73 -10.42
CA MET A 23 3.35 11.89 -10.86
C MET A 23 2.48 12.66 -11.84
N GLU A 24 2.07 11.94 -12.88
CA GLU A 24 1.11 12.44 -13.85
C GLU A 24 -0.29 12.49 -13.25
N THR A 25 -1.14 13.32 -13.84
CA THR A 25 -2.53 13.46 -13.42
C THR A 25 -3.43 12.90 -14.51
N VAL A 26 -4.40 12.09 -14.09
CA VAL A 26 -5.45 11.52 -14.92
C VAL A 26 -6.77 12.19 -14.54
N ASP A 27 -7.52 12.68 -15.51
CA ASP A 27 -8.84 13.32 -15.28
C ASP A 27 -9.95 12.27 -15.16
N PHE A 28 -10.63 12.24 -14.01
CA PHE A 28 -11.68 11.26 -13.77
C PHE A 28 -12.89 11.40 -14.70
N GLY A 29 -13.34 12.63 -14.99
CA GLY A 29 -14.50 12.87 -15.84
C GLY A 29 -14.23 12.43 -17.29
N ARG A 30 -13.00 12.60 -17.77
CA ARG A 30 -12.57 12.13 -19.09
C ARG A 30 -12.43 10.60 -19.16
N VAL A 31 -11.95 9.96 -18.08
CA VAL A 31 -11.96 8.49 -17.97
C VAL A 31 -13.39 7.94 -18.01
N LEU A 32 -14.32 8.57 -17.28
CA LEU A 32 -15.75 8.21 -17.31
C LEU A 32 -16.34 8.36 -18.71
N SER A 33 -15.94 9.43 -19.42
CA SER A 33 -16.36 9.70 -20.80
C SER A 33 -15.64 8.85 -21.85
N GLN A 34 -14.71 7.97 -21.42
CA GLN A 34 -13.91 7.11 -22.30
C GLN A 34 -13.12 7.89 -23.36
N GLU A 35 -12.64 9.09 -23.02
CA GLU A 35 -11.91 9.94 -23.96
C GLU A 35 -10.57 9.29 -24.38
N PRO A 36 -10.31 9.08 -25.70
CA PRO A 36 -9.16 8.30 -26.14
C PRO A 36 -7.80 8.78 -25.61
N ALA A 37 -7.56 10.10 -25.59
CA ALA A 37 -6.31 10.68 -25.11
C ALA A 37 -6.09 10.43 -23.61
N GLU A 38 -7.17 10.50 -22.82
CA GLU A 38 -7.09 10.25 -21.38
C GLU A 38 -6.89 8.76 -21.08
N LEU A 39 -7.52 7.88 -21.87
CA LEU A 39 -7.33 6.44 -21.77
C LEU A 39 -5.90 6.02 -22.13
N GLU A 40 -5.28 6.68 -23.12
CA GLU A 40 -3.86 6.49 -23.44
C GLU A 40 -2.96 6.97 -22.29
N ASN A 41 -3.27 8.13 -21.70
CA ASN A 41 -2.57 8.65 -20.53
C ASN A 41 -2.65 7.69 -19.33
N LEU A 42 -3.86 7.23 -19.00
CA LEU A 42 -4.11 6.24 -17.95
C LEU A 42 -3.33 4.95 -18.19
N LEU A 43 -3.36 4.42 -19.41
CA LEU A 43 -2.65 3.20 -19.79
C LEU A 43 -1.13 3.36 -19.61
N ARG A 44 -0.59 4.51 -20.02
CA ARG A 44 0.83 4.85 -19.87
C ARG A 44 1.23 4.96 -18.39
N CYS A 45 0.43 5.65 -17.58
CA CYS A 45 0.65 5.74 -16.12
C CYS A 45 0.76 4.34 -15.49
N CYS A 46 -0.14 3.41 -15.84
CA CYS A 46 -0.11 2.04 -15.33
C CYS A 46 1.09 1.21 -15.82
N ARG A 47 1.58 1.44 -17.06
CA ARG A 47 2.70 0.70 -17.66
C ARG A 47 4.08 1.19 -17.23
N GLU A 48 4.22 2.48 -16.99
CA GLU A 48 5.53 3.10 -16.76
C GLU A 48 5.76 3.39 -15.28
N SER A 49 4.80 4.05 -14.63
CA SER A 49 4.95 4.57 -13.27
C SER A 49 4.25 3.72 -12.21
N GLY A 50 3.16 3.03 -12.56
CA GLY A 50 2.32 2.29 -11.61
C GLY A 50 1.59 3.14 -10.56
N PHE A 51 1.81 4.46 -10.59
CA PHE A 51 1.26 5.47 -9.69
C PHE A 51 0.87 6.71 -10.51
N PHE A 52 -0.22 7.37 -10.13
CA PHE A 52 -0.67 8.63 -10.72
C PHE A 52 -1.65 9.36 -9.79
N TYR A 53 -1.83 10.66 -9.98
CA TYR A 53 -2.95 11.38 -9.38
C TYR A 53 -4.20 11.18 -10.23
N LEU A 54 -5.33 10.96 -9.58
CA LEU A 54 -6.65 11.05 -10.20
C LEU A 54 -7.28 12.38 -9.79
N ASP A 55 -7.49 13.27 -10.75
CA ASP A 55 -8.19 14.53 -10.56
C ASP A 55 -9.69 14.29 -10.42
N LEU A 56 -10.25 14.74 -9.29
CA LEU A 56 -11.65 14.62 -8.92
C LEU A 56 -12.34 15.99 -8.78
N ASP A 57 -11.69 17.10 -9.15
CA ASP A 57 -12.25 18.45 -9.02
C ASP A 57 -13.34 18.76 -10.07
N SER A 58 -13.54 17.86 -11.03
CA SER A 58 -14.63 17.97 -12.00
C SER A 58 -16.00 17.72 -11.34
N LEU A 59 -17.08 18.08 -12.06
CA LEU A 59 -18.45 17.85 -11.60
C LEU A 59 -18.72 16.37 -11.24
N ASP A 60 -18.10 15.43 -11.97
CA ASP A 60 -18.27 14.00 -11.76
C ASP A 60 -17.53 13.48 -10.52
N GLY A 61 -16.44 14.17 -10.10
CA GLY A 61 -15.64 13.80 -8.94
C GLY A 61 -16.03 14.53 -7.64
N GLN A 62 -16.59 15.74 -7.74
CA GLN A 62 -16.84 16.61 -6.59
C GLN A 62 -17.67 15.95 -5.49
N ARG A 63 -18.71 15.18 -5.87
CA ARG A 63 -19.53 14.47 -4.89
C ARG A 63 -18.71 13.44 -4.09
N PHE A 64 -17.80 12.75 -4.76
CA PHE A 64 -16.94 11.79 -4.10
C PHE A 64 -15.94 12.46 -3.15
N LEU A 65 -15.41 13.63 -3.54
CA LEU A 65 -14.61 14.47 -2.64
C LEU A 65 -15.40 14.90 -1.40
N ASP A 66 -16.67 15.30 -1.54
CA ASP A 66 -17.51 15.67 -0.40
C ASP A 66 -17.70 14.49 0.58
N ASP A 67 -18.04 13.30 0.06
CA ASP A 67 -18.16 12.07 0.85
C ASP A 67 -16.81 11.69 1.52
N GLN A 68 -15.68 11.93 0.86
CA GLN A 68 -14.35 11.76 1.45
C GLN A 68 -14.11 12.75 2.61
N HIS A 69 -14.42 14.03 2.45
CA HIS A 69 -14.29 14.99 3.57
C HIS A 69 -15.13 14.58 4.80
N GLN A 70 -16.30 13.99 4.60
CA GLN A 70 -17.10 13.44 5.71
C GLN A 70 -16.42 12.22 6.36
N THR A 71 -15.79 11.39 5.54
CA THR A 71 -15.04 10.22 6.02
C THR A 71 -13.82 10.64 6.83
N LEU A 72 -13.07 11.66 6.40
CA LEU A 72 -11.94 12.21 7.14
C LEU A 72 -12.37 12.80 8.49
N LYS A 73 -13.49 13.54 8.53
CA LYS A 73 -14.05 14.05 9.81
C LYS A 73 -14.42 12.92 10.77
N MET A 74 -15.06 11.88 10.26
CA MET A 74 -15.40 10.69 11.06
C MET A 74 -14.14 9.95 11.51
N MET A 75 -13.12 9.86 10.65
CA MET A 75 -11.83 9.23 10.93
C MET A 75 -11.09 9.91 12.09
N HIS A 76 -11.00 11.25 12.09
CA HIS A 76 -10.39 11.98 13.22
C HIS A 76 -11.11 11.66 14.52
N ARG A 77 -12.44 11.80 14.54
CA ARG A 77 -13.23 11.46 15.72
C ARG A 77 -12.99 10.01 16.17
N TYR A 78 -12.94 9.06 15.25
CA TYR A 78 -12.69 7.65 15.56
C TYR A 78 -11.33 7.45 16.23
N PHE A 79 -10.26 8.05 15.69
CA PHE A 79 -8.91 7.85 16.22
C PHE A 79 -8.64 8.60 17.54
N ASP A 80 -9.42 9.64 17.84
CA ASP A 80 -9.41 10.35 19.13
C ASP A 80 -9.99 9.53 20.29
N HIS A 81 -10.72 8.43 20.01
CA HIS A 81 -11.24 7.56 21.08
C HIS A 81 -10.13 6.74 21.77
N PRO A 82 -10.33 6.35 23.05
CA PRO A 82 -9.43 5.43 23.76
C PRO A 82 -9.23 4.10 23.03
N ILE A 83 -8.07 3.47 23.25
CA ILE A 83 -7.69 2.20 22.61
C ILE A 83 -8.73 1.10 22.89
N GLU A 84 -9.33 1.08 24.07
CA GLU A 84 -10.33 0.08 24.49
C GLU A 84 -11.60 0.16 23.62
N GLU A 85 -12.01 1.37 23.27
CA GLU A 85 -13.19 1.61 22.42
C GLU A 85 -12.88 1.30 20.94
N LYS A 86 -11.71 1.73 20.46
CA LYS A 86 -11.24 1.43 19.09
C LYS A 86 -11.04 -0.07 18.86
N ASN A 87 -10.54 -0.77 19.87
CA ASN A 87 -10.21 -2.19 19.82
C ASN A 87 -11.34 -3.11 20.32
N GLU A 88 -12.57 -2.60 20.52
CA GLU A 88 -13.71 -3.38 21.05
C GLU A 88 -13.90 -4.74 20.34
N LEU A 89 -13.75 -4.77 19.02
CA LEU A 89 -13.89 -5.98 18.21
C LEU A 89 -12.54 -6.64 17.85
N GLY A 90 -11.43 -5.98 18.14
CA GLY A 90 -10.11 -6.36 17.64
C GLY A 90 -10.02 -6.43 16.12
N LEU A 91 -9.02 -7.20 15.65
CA LEU A 91 -8.89 -7.57 14.26
C LEU A 91 -9.76 -8.81 13.98
N VAL A 92 -10.90 -8.61 13.32
CA VAL A 92 -11.86 -9.70 13.04
C VAL A 92 -11.36 -10.56 11.88
N THR A 93 -10.87 -9.94 10.81
CA THR A 93 -10.22 -10.60 9.67
C THR A 93 -9.10 -9.70 9.13
N ALA A 94 -8.28 -10.21 8.20
CA ALA A 94 -7.26 -9.42 7.50
C ALA A 94 -7.80 -8.10 6.87
N HIS A 95 -9.10 -7.99 6.63
CA HIS A 95 -9.75 -6.86 5.95
C HIS A 95 -10.89 -6.21 6.78
N LEU A 96 -11.04 -6.55 8.06
CA LEU A 96 -12.10 -6.03 8.93
C LEU A 96 -11.61 -5.88 10.39
N GLY A 97 -11.83 -4.71 10.98
CA GLY A 97 -11.51 -4.43 12.38
C GLY A 97 -10.26 -3.57 12.55
N TYR A 98 -9.76 -3.53 13.78
CA TYR A 98 -8.73 -2.60 14.24
C TYR A 98 -7.36 -3.29 14.44
N GLU A 99 -6.29 -2.59 14.11
CA GLU A 99 -4.89 -2.94 14.43
C GLU A 99 -4.21 -1.72 15.05
N GLY A 100 -3.56 -1.92 16.21
CA GLY A 100 -2.83 -0.85 16.89
C GLY A 100 -1.42 -0.63 16.35
N VAL A 101 -0.83 0.49 16.79
CA VAL A 101 0.56 0.88 16.52
C VAL A 101 1.52 -0.24 16.90
N GLY A 102 2.54 -0.43 16.06
CA GLY A 102 3.59 -1.39 16.29
C GLY A 102 3.10 -2.82 16.18
N SER A 103 2.02 -3.11 15.46
CA SER A 103 1.53 -4.48 15.28
C SER A 103 2.32 -5.30 14.23
N ARG A 104 3.21 -4.66 13.47
CA ARG A 104 3.91 -5.13 12.27
C ARG A 104 5.31 -4.51 12.14
N THR A 105 6.02 -4.90 11.07
CA THR A 105 7.31 -4.29 10.67
C THR A 105 7.10 -2.86 10.17
N GLY A 106 8.02 -1.95 10.52
CA GLY A 106 7.98 -0.53 10.19
C GLY A 106 8.64 -0.15 8.87
N GLY A 107 8.54 1.15 8.56
CA GLY A 107 9.04 1.80 7.35
C GLY A 107 10.57 1.87 7.23
N LEU A 108 11.29 1.71 8.34
CA LEU A 108 12.76 1.72 8.39
C LEU A 108 13.32 0.39 8.94
N PRO A 109 14.59 0.04 8.64
CA PRO A 109 15.21 -1.18 9.15
C PRO A 109 15.16 -1.27 10.68
N ASN A 110 14.82 -2.47 11.20
CA ASN A 110 14.74 -2.75 12.64
C ASN A 110 13.76 -1.84 13.41
N THR A 111 12.66 -1.43 12.76
CA THR A 111 11.55 -0.69 13.38
C THR A 111 10.25 -1.49 13.31
N ARG A 112 9.32 -1.19 14.22
CA ARG A 112 7.92 -1.58 14.12
C ARG A 112 7.14 -0.46 13.42
N ASP A 113 5.94 -0.75 12.92
CA ASP A 113 5.12 0.28 12.30
C ASP A 113 4.72 1.39 13.30
N GLY A 114 4.54 2.59 12.77
CA GLY A 114 4.14 3.78 13.53
C GLY A 114 2.70 4.20 13.21
N TYR A 115 1.78 3.26 13.00
CA TYR A 115 0.39 3.60 12.69
C TYR A 115 -0.62 2.65 13.30
N GLU A 116 -1.78 3.19 13.63
CA GLU A 116 -2.98 2.40 13.89
C GLU A 116 -3.90 2.42 12.66
N MET A 117 -4.72 1.38 12.52
CA MET A 117 -5.59 1.22 11.35
C MET A 117 -6.92 0.62 11.72
N PHE A 118 -8.00 1.13 11.11
CA PHE A 118 -9.32 0.53 11.15
C PHE A 118 -9.80 0.20 9.73
N LYS A 119 -10.28 -1.03 9.54
CA LYS A 119 -10.70 -1.55 8.24
C LYS A 119 -12.18 -1.92 8.22
N VAL A 120 -12.83 -1.61 7.10
CA VAL A 120 -14.20 -2.00 6.80
C VAL A 120 -14.23 -2.64 5.42
N SER A 121 -14.55 -3.93 5.37
CA SER A 121 -14.63 -4.64 4.10
C SER A 121 -15.89 -4.28 3.33
N ARG A 122 -15.78 -4.36 2.00
CA ARG A 122 -16.91 -4.20 1.08
C ARG A 122 -18.00 -5.24 1.36
N ASP A 123 -17.63 -6.46 1.72
CA ASP A 123 -18.59 -7.52 2.02
C ASP A 123 -19.32 -7.29 3.36
N GLU A 124 -18.61 -6.78 4.38
CA GLU A 124 -19.22 -6.52 5.68
C GLU A 124 -20.24 -5.38 5.60
N ILE A 125 -19.91 -4.26 4.95
CA ILE A 125 -20.80 -3.07 4.87
C ILE A 125 -22.13 -3.34 4.14
N GLN A 126 -22.17 -4.39 3.31
CA GLN A 126 -23.37 -4.85 2.59
C GLN A 126 -24.30 -5.74 3.42
N ARG A 127 -23.84 -6.22 4.59
CA ARG A 127 -24.66 -7.07 5.45
C ARG A 127 -25.80 -6.27 6.09
N LYS A 128 -26.90 -6.96 6.41
CA LYS A 128 -28.04 -6.39 7.15
C LYS A 128 -27.61 -5.81 8.51
N ASP A 129 -26.69 -6.50 9.18
CA ASP A 129 -26.12 -6.09 10.47
C ASP A 129 -24.58 -6.18 10.39
N PRO A 130 -23.90 -5.09 9.97
CA PRO A 130 -22.46 -5.05 9.88
C PRO A 130 -21.79 -4.93 11.26
N LYS A 131 -20.69 -5.66 11.45
CA LYS A 131 -19.87 -5.65 12.66
C LYS A 131 -19.05 -4.36 12.74
N PHE A 132 -19.47 -3.48 13.64
CA PHE A 132 -18.75 -2.25 14.01
C PHE A 132 -18.58 -2.14 15.51
N PRO A 133 -17.52 -1.47 16.01
CA PRO A 133 -17.46 -1.08 17.42
C PRO A 133 -18.60 -0.11 17.74
N ALA A 134 -19.03 -0.07 19.00
CA ALA A 134 -20.15 0.74 19.49
C ALA A 134 -20.03 2.21 19.08
N ILE A 135 -18.82 2.76 19.09
CA ILE A 135 -18.51 4.14 18.68
C ILE A 135 -18.85 4.47 17.21
N LEU A 136 -19.04 3.45 16.36
CA LEU A 136 -19.44 3.57 14.95
C LEU A 136 -20.78 2.90 14.61
N LYS A 137 -21.56 2.44 15.61
CA LYS A 137 -22.82 1.72 15.36
C LYS A 137 -24.00 2.61 14.96
N ASN A 138 -23.88 3.93 15.04
CA ASN A 138 -24.95 4.86 14.66
C ASN A 138 -25.16 4.91 13.14
N ASP A 139 -26.36 5.31 12.72
CA ASP A 139 -26.75 5.30 11.30
C ASP A 139 -25.99 6.32 10.43
N THR A 140 -25.49 7.39 11.03
CA THR A 140 -24.70 8.41 10.33
C THR A 140 -23.34 7.85 9.93
N ASP A 141 -22.61 7.25 10.85
CA ASP A 141 -21.28 6.67 10.57
C ASP A 141 -21.36 5.49 9.62
N LYS A 142 -22.37 4.62 9.81
CA LYS A 142 -22.66 3.54 8.86
C LYS A 142 -22.92 4.07 7.45
N ARG A 143 -23.59 5.21 7.32
CA ARG A 143 -23.85 5.85 6.02
C ARG A 143 -22.59 6.48 5.43
N VAL A 144 -21.75 7.14 6.24
CA VAL A 144 -20.46 7.70 5.79
C VAL A 144 -19.55 6.58 5.26
N LEU A 145 -19.36 5.51 6.03
CA LEU A 145 -18.57 4.34 5.59
C LEU A 145 -19.13 3.69 4.33
N ARG A 146 -20.46 3.55 4.23
CA ARG A 146 -21.12 3.00 3.04
C ARG A 146 -20.90 3.88 1.81
N ASN A 147 -21.05 5.19 1.94
CA ASN A 147 -20.81 6.13 0.84
C ASN A 147 -19.34 6.09 0.41
N ALA A 148 -18.40 6.09 1.36
CA ALA A 148 -16.97 6.02 1.09
C ALA A 148 -16.60 4.76 0.30
N ILE A 149 -17.05 3.58 0.75
CA ILE A 149 -16.81 2.31 0.07
C ILE A 149 -17.50 2.28 -1.29
N SER A 150 -18.75 2.71 -1.39
CA SER A 150 -19.52 2.69 -2.64
C SER A 150 -18.89 3.61 -3.68
N GLY A 151 -18.56 4.85 -3.31
CA GLY A 151 -17.89 5.82 -4.19
C GLY A 151 -16.53 5.33 -4.64
N SER A 152 -15.71 4.83 -3.72
CA SER A 152 -14.39 4.28 -4.05
C SER A 152 -14.50 3.10 -5.02
N ASN A 153 -15.47 2.23 -4.83
CA ASN A 153 -15.73 1.08 -5.70
C ASN A 153 -16.19 1.52 -7.11
N ILE A 154 -17.01 2.57 -7.22
CA ILE A 154 -17.43 3.13 -8.52
C ILE A 154 -16.23 3.73 -9.25
N VAL A 155 -15.47 4.60 -8.58
CA VAL A 155 -14.30 5.28 -9.16
C VAL A 155 -13.27 4.26 -9.65
N THR A 156 -12.89 3.31 -8.81
CA THR A 156 -11.89 2.30 -9.17
C THR A 156 -12.36 1.35 -10.28
N LYS A 157 -13.65 0.99 -10.33
CA LYS A 157 -14.21 0.23 -11.46
C LYS A 157 -14.28 1.02 -12.75
N ALA A 158 -14.52 2.33 -12.70
CA ALA A 158 -14.46 3.19 -13.87
C ALA A 158 -13.03 3.24 -14.45
N ILE A 159 -12.01 3.30 -13.58
CA ILE A 159 -10.60 3.19 -14.00
C ILE A 159 -10.34 1.83 -14.66
N LEU A 160 -10.78 0.72 -14.07
CA LEU A 160 -10.65 -0.61 -14.68
C LEU A 160 -11.34 -0.69 -16.04
N SER A 161 -12.54 -0.12 -16.17
CA SER A 161 -13.28 -0.05 -17.44
C SER A 161 -12.53 0.77 -18.49
N GLY A 162 -11.96 1.91 -18.11
CA GLY A 162 -11.09 2.71 -18.97
C GLY A 162 -9.85 1.94 -19.44
N LEU A 163 -9.17 1.25 -18.53
CA LEU A 163 -8.03 0.37 -18.88
C LEU A 163 -8.43 -0.77 -19.81
N SER A 164 -9.57 -1.42 -19.56
CA SER A 164 -10.13 -2.46 -20.43
C SER A 164 -10.32 -1.92 -21.85
N SER A 165 -10.92 -0.74 -22.00
CA SER A 165 -11.13 -0.10 -23.30
C SER A 165 -9.81 0.31 -23.96
N ALA A 166 -8.88 0.92 -23.21
CA ALA A 166 -7.56 1.32 -23.71
C ALA A 166 -6.74 0.13 -24.23
N MET A 167 -6.92 -1.04 -23.62
CA MET A 167 -6.29 -2.30 -24.02
C MET A 167 -7.06 -3.08 -25.09
N GLY A 168 -8.22 -2.58 -25.55
CA GLY A 168 -9.07 -3.26 -26.52
C GLY A 168 -9.71 -4.56 -25.98
N LEU A 169 -9.88 -4.69 -24.66
CA LEU A 169 -10.50 -5.85 -24.04
C LEU A 169 -12.03 -5.81 -24.21
N THR A 170 -12.61 -6.98 -24.54
CA THR A 170 -14.03 -7.14 -24.85
C THR A 170 -14.65 -8.32 -24.11
N GLY A 171 -15.94 -8.24 -23.78
CA GLY A 171 -16.65 -9.34 -23.14
C GLY A 171 -16.03 -9.75 -21.80
N ALA A 172 -15.87 -11.05 -21.58
CA ALA A 172 -15.39 -11.59 -20.30
C ALA A 172 -13.95 -11.20 -19.93
N SER A 173 -13.13 -10.74 -20.88
CA SER A 173 -11.73 -10.36 -20.60
C SER A 173 -11.57 -8.96 -19.98
N ARG A 174 -12.63 -8.16 -19.92
CA ARG A 174 -12.59 -6.82 -19.31
C ARG A 174 -12.37 -6.92 -17.80
N TYR A 175 -11.45 -6.11 -17.25
CA TYR A 175 -10.98 -6.22 -15.87
C TYR A 175 -12.07 -6.01 -14.82
N GLU A 176 -12.99 -5.09 -15.04
CA GLU A 176 -14.08 -4.79 -14.12
C GLU A 176 -15.06 -5.97 -13.94
N ASN A 177 -15.09 -6.91 -14.88
CA ASN A 177 -15.96 -8.11 -14.80
C ASN A 177 -15.50 -9.11 -13.73
N ALA A 178 -14.26 -8.99 -13.23
CA ALA A 178 -13.74 -9.78 -12.12
C ALA A 178 -13.91 -9.09 -10.75
N HIS A 179 -14.73 -8.04 -10.65
CA HIS A 179 -14.88 -7.22 -9.45
C HIS A 179 -16.35 -7.05 -9.02
N ARG A 180 -17.22 -8.04 -9.22
CA ARG A 180 -18.66 -7.92 -8.95
C ARG A 180 -18.97 -7.89 -7.44
N ASN A 181 -19.98 -7.10 -7.07
CA ASN A 181 -20.33 -6.85 -5.66
C ASN A 181 -21.18 -7.97 -5.02
N ASP A 182 -21.77 -8.83 -5.83
CA ASP A 182 -22.50 -10.03 -5.39
C ASP A 182 -21.58 -11.24 -5.17
N ARG A 183 -20.30 -11.09 -5.51
CA ARG A 183 -19.27 -12.12 -5.39
C ARG A 183 -18.31 -11.77 -4.25
N PRO A 184 -17.83 -12.77 -3.47
CA PRO A 184 -16.91 -12.51 -2.36
C PRO A 184 -15.61 -11.88 -2.84
N SER A 185 -15.16 -10.82 -2.18
CA SER A 185 -13.79 -10.33 -2.35
C SER A 185 -13.23 -9.73 -1.07
N THR A 186 -11.91 -9.73 -0.94
CA THR A 186 -11.22 -9.12 0.19
C THR A 186 -11.10 -7.59 0.07
N SER A 187 -11.88 -6.92 -0.80
CA SER A 187 -11.84 -5.45 -0.94
C SER A 187 -12.17 -4.75 0.37
N THR A 188 -11.43 -3.70 0.71
CA THR A 188 -11.57 -3.03 2.01
C THR A 188 -11.19 -1.56 1.97
N LEU A 189 -11.93 -0.76 2.72
CA LEU A 189 -11.54 0.60 3.10
C LEU A 189 -10.70 0.51 4.37
N ALA A 190 -9.56 1.17 4.39
CA ALA A 190 -8.69 1.32 5.54
C ALA A 190 -8.52 2.79 5.88
N MET A 191 -8.88 3.16 7.10
CA MET A 191 -8.48 4.43 7.70
C MET A 191 -7.20 4.18 8.49
N MET A 192 -6.14 4.96 8.26
CA MET A 192 -4.84 4.81 8.92
C MET A 192 -4.41 6.13 9.57
N HIS A 193 -4.06 6.08 10.86
CA HIS A 193 -3.52 7.19 11.62
C HIS A 193 -2.06 6.88 11.98
N TYR A 194 -1.15 7.67 11.43
CA TYR A 194 0.29 7.58 11.67
C TYR A 194 0.67 8.52 12.80
N VAL A 195 1.32 7.99 13.83
CA VAL A 195 1.73 8.77 15.00
C VAL A 195 3.03 9.56 14.71
N PRO A 196 3.21 10.74 15.33
CA PRO A 196 4.46 11.49 15.24
C PRO A 196 5.65 10.64 15.70
N ALA A 197 6.74 10.67 14.93
CA ALA A 197 7.97 9.97 15.26
C ALA A 197 9.18 10.61 14.57
N ASP A 198 10.30 10.71 15.29
CA ASP A 198 11.60 11.09 14.75
C ASP A 198 12.25 9.87 14.09
N PRO A 199 12.39 9.85 12.74
CA PRO A 199 12.93 8.69 12.03
C PRO A 199 14.41 8.41 12.35
N LEU A 200 15.11 9.33 13.03
CA LEU A 200 16.48 9.14 13.49
C LEU A 200 16.57 8.49 14.88
N LYS A 201 15.51 8.55 15.70
CA LYS A 201 15.56 8.18 17.12
C LYS A 201 14.57 7.09 17.49
N ASP A 202 13.36 7.15 16.95
CA ASP A 202 12.25 6.32 17.38
C ASP A 202 12.23 4.95 16.69
N LYS A 203 11.40 4.04 17.21
CA LYS A 203 11.33 2.63 16.78
C LYS A 203 9.97 2.22 16.21
N GLU A 204 8.98 3.10 16.27
CA GLU A 204 7.66 2.93 15.68
C GLU A 204 7.55 3.89 14.50
N ILE A 205 7.98 3.43 13.33
CA ILE A 205 8.18 4.27 12.16
C ILE A 205 7.25 3.81 11.06
N GLY A 206 6.29 4.66 10.69
CA GLY A 206 5.57 4.59 9.42
C GLY A 206 5.08 3.19 9.03
N HIS A 207 5.16 2.86 7.74
CA HIS A 207 4.68 1.59 7.17
C HIS A 207 5.75 0.98 6.28
N GLN A 208 6.05 -0.32 6.48
CA GLN A 208 7.09 -1.04 5.74
C GLN A 208 6.95 -0.92 4.22
N LYS A 209 8.08 -1.04 3.52
CA LYS A 209 8.11 -1.09 2.06
C LYS A 209 7.41 -2.36 1.54
N HIS A 210 6.54 -2.21 0.57
CA HIS A 210 5.81 -3.31 -0.05
C HIS A 210 5.24 -2.91 -1.41
N THR A 211 4.67 -3.88 -2.11
CA THR A 211 3.66 -3.62 -3.14
C THR A 211 2.29 -4.04 -2.63
N ASP A 212 1.22 -3.49 -3.21
CA ASP A 212 -0.13 -3.83 -2.78
C ASP A 212 -0.62 -5.16 -3.37
N ILE A 213 -1.34 -5.95 -2.56
CA ILE A 213 -2.03 -7.18 -2.99
C ILE A 213 -3.12 -6.88 -4.06
N SER A 214 -3.69 -5.67 -4.02
CA SER A 214 -4.92 -5.27 -4.72
C SER A 214 -4.80 -5.29 -6.25
N SER A 215 -5.93 -5.02 -6.92
CA SER A 215 -5.94 -4.63 -8.32
C SER A 215 -5.56 -3.16 -8.46
N LEU A 216 -6.27 -2.30 -7.71
CA LEU A 216 -6.00 -0.88 -7.60
C LEU A 216 -6.12 -0.47 -6.13
N THR A 217 -5.33 0.52 -5.74
CA THR A 217 -5.49 1.24 -4.49
C THR A 217 -5.85 2.69 -4.81
N LEU A 218 -6.89 3.19 -4.15
CA LEU A 218 -7.33 4.58 -4.18
C LEU A 218 -7.02 5.19 -2.82
N LEU A 219 -6.11 6.16 -2.78
CA LEU A 219 -5.56 6.72 -1.55
C LEU A 219 -5.83 8.22 -1.47
N PHE A 220 -6.37 8.66 -0.34
CA PHE A 220 -6.41 10.06 0.07
C PHE A 220 -5.47 10.28 1.25
N ALA A 221 -4.62 11.29 1.14
CA ALA A 221 -3.76 11.77 2.21
C ALA A 221 -3.47 13.26 1.98
N GLU A 222 -3.67 14.08 3.01
CA GLU A 222 -3.41 15.52 2.95
C GLU A 222 -1.98 15.85 3.40
N GLU A 223 -1.36 14.96 4.19
CA GLU A 223 -0.02 15.12 4.70
C GLU A 223 1.02 14.30 3.93
N TRP A 224 2.26 14.81 3.95
CA TRP A 224 3.43 14.13 3.39
C TRP A 224 3.74 12.83 4.13
N GLY A 225 4.48 11.93 3.48
CA GLY A 225 5.04 10.74 4.14
C GLY A 225 5.07 9.51 3.25
N LEU A 226 4.21 9.46 2.22
CA LEU A 226 4.29 8.42 1.19
C LEU A 226 5.59 8.58 0.40
N GLN A 227 6.36 7.50 0.33
CA GLN A 227 7.52 7.37 -0.53
C GLN A 227 7.32 6.22 -1.50
N ILE A 228 7.69 6.44 -2.75
CA ILE A 228 7.63 5.41 -3.79
C ILE A 228 9.00 5.17 -4.39
N ARG A 229 9.23 3.94 -4.86
CA ARG A 229 10.41 3.54 -5.61
C ARG A 229 9.97 3.05 -7.00
N PRO A 230 10.10 3.91 -8.01
CA PRO A 230 9.75 3.59 -9.39
C PRO A 230 10.58 2.42 -9.94
N PRO A 231 10.06 1.69 -10.94
CA PRO A 231 10.81 0.62 -11.60
C PRO A 231 12.15 1.12 -12.14
N GLY A 232 13.22 0.34 -11.94
CA GLY A 232 14.57 0.69 -12.41
C GLY A 232 15.34 1.71 -11.56
N THR A 233 14.76 2.18 -10.45
CA THR A 233 15.43 3.10 -9.52
C THR A 233 15.73 2.41 -8.18
N LYS A 234 16.78 2.86 -7.49
CA LYS A 234 17.16 2.36 -6.16
C LYS A 234 16.73 3.29 -5.02
N GLU A 235 16.37 4.52 -5.33
CA GLU A 235 16.06 5.58 -4.38
C GLU A 235 14.54 5.76 -4.22
N PHE A 236 14.10 5.97 -2.99
CA PHE A 236 12.73 6.35 -2.69
C PHE A 236 12.55 7.87 -2.86
N GLY A 237 11.48 8.28 -3.54
CA GLY A 237 11.06 9.68 -3.64
C GLY A 237 9.74 9.92 -2.93
N PHE A 238 9.57 11.10 -2.33
CA PHE A 238 8.31 11.51 -1.72
C PHE A 238 7.25 11.82 -2.78
N VAL A 239 6.01 11.50 -2.46
CA VAL A 239 4.85 11.94 -3.23
C VAL A 239 4.23 13.15 -2.54
N ALA A 240 4.08 14.24 -3.27
CA ALA A 240 3.49 15.46 -2.76
C ALA A 240 1.97 15.29 -2.55
N PRO A 241 1.40 15.74 -1.42
CA PRO A 241 -0.05 15.87 -1.32
C PRO A 241 -0.58 16.83 -2.38
N LYS A 242 -1.70 16.47 -3.02
CA LYS A 242 -2.33 17.27 -4.07
C LYS A 242 -3.83 17.41 -3.76
N PRO A 243 -4.30 18.60 -3.32
CA PRO A 243 -5.72 18.84 -3.07
C PRO A 243 -6.56 18.52 -4.30
N GLY A 244 -7.79 18.04 -4.09
CA GLY A 244 -8.70 17.67 -5.19
C GLY A 244 -8.37 16.35 -5.88
N CYS A 245 -7.22 15.75 -5.58
CA CYS A 245 -6.76 14.52 -6.22
C CYS A 245 -6.72 13.34 -5.24
N ALA A 246 -7.05 12.16 -5.75
CA ALA A 246 -6.64 10.91 -5.11
C ALA A 246 -5.30 10.44 -5.68
N ILE A 247 -4.54 9.65 -4.93
CA ILE A 247 -3.39 8.91 -5.45
C ILE A 247 -3.89 7.51 -5.83
N ILE A 248 -3.64 7.08 -7.06
CA ILE A 248 -3.91 5.72 -7.53
C ILE A 248 -2.62 4.97 -7.64
N ASN A 249 -2.59 3.72 -7.19
CA ASN A 249 -1.56 2.78 -7.58
C ASN A 249 -2.10 1.43 -8.05
N VAL A 250 -1.39 0.86 -9.00
CA VAL A 250 -1.61 -0.51 -9.47
C VAL A 250 -1.06 -1.47 -8.43
N GLY A 251 -1.84 -2.49 -8.09
CA GLY A 251 -1.39 -3.59 -7.24
C GLY A 251 -1.06 -4.86 -8.04
N ASP A 252 -0.60 -5.87 -7.33
CA ASP A 252 -0.07 -7.10 -7.90
C ASP A 252 -1.12 -7.86 -8.72
N SER A 253 -2.38 -7.88 -8.25
CA SER A 253 -3.44 -8.63 -8.93
C SER A 253 -3.70 -8.08 -10.34
N LEU A 254 -3.70 -6.76 -10.50
CA LEU A 254 -3.89 -6.14 -11.81
C LEU A 254 -2.62 -6.25 -12.67
N ARG A 255 -1.43 -6.19 -12.05
CA ARG A 255 -0.18 -6.54 -12.74
C ARG A 255 -0.25 -7.94 -13.33
N PHE A 256 -0.66 -8.95 -12.56
CA PHE A 256 -0.80 -10.32 -13.06
C PHE A 256 -1.87 -10.43 -14.15
N ALA A 257 -3.04 -9.82 -13.94
CA ALA A 257 -4.14 -9.80 -14.91
C ALA A 257 -3.76 -9.13 -16.24
N SER A 258 -2.85 -8.14 -16.20
CA SER A 258 -2.31 -7.45 -17.38
C SER A 258 -1.22 -8.23 -18.11
N GLY A 259 -0.93 -9.47 -17.70
CA GLY A 259 0.20 -10.23 -18.24
C GLY A 259 1.55 -9.58 -17.89
N HIS A 260 1.65 -8.97 -16.70
CA HIS A 260 2.85 -8.29 -16.20
C HIS A 260 3.23 -7.02 -16.98
N THR A 261 2.29 -6.43 -17.73
CA THR A 261 2.55 -5.19 -18.48
C THR A 261 2.37 -3.93 -17.64
N PHE A 262 1.59 -3.99 -16.55
CA PHE A 262 1.48 -2.90 -15.58
C PHE A 262 2.46 -3.04 -14.43
N MET A 263 2.81 -1.91 -13.81
CA MET A 263 3.81 -1.84 -12.74
C MET A 263 3.14 -1.75 -11.37
N SER A 264 3.41 -2.71 -10.50
CA SER A 264 3.00 -2.67 -9.09
C SER A 264 4.17 -2.13 -8.27
N CYS A 265 4.23 -0.81 -8.05
CA CYS A 265 5.46 -0.18 -7.58
C CYS A 265 5.63 -0.27 -6.06
N ILE A 266 6.89 -0.43 -5.66
CA ILE A 266 7.26 -0.54 -4.25
C ILE A 266 7.10 0.82 -3.60
N HIS A 267 6.43 0.85 -2.46
CA HIS A 267 6.17 2.08 -1.72
C HIS A 267 6.22 1.81 -0.22
N ARG A 268 6.44 2.87 0.56
CA ARG A 268 6.46 2.86 2.02
C ARG A 268 5.88 4.16 2.55
N VAL A 269 5.63 4.21 3.85
CA VAL A 269 5.31 5.47 4.54
C VAL A 269 6.36 5.71 5.60
N VAL A 270 6.87 6.94 5.68
CA VAL A 270 7.78 7.40 6.73
C VAL A 270 7.30 8.75 7.25
N PRO A 271 7.52 9.09 8.54
CA PRO A 271 7.23 10.42 9.07
C PRO A 271 7.97 11.49 8.27
N PHE A 272 7.25 12.48 7.76
CA PHE A 272 7.87 13.60 7.04
C PHE A 272 8.47 14.62 8.01
N ARG A 273 7.72 14.96 9.06
CA ARG A 273 8.17 15.75 10.21
C ARG A 273 7.98 14.97 11.52
N PRO A 274 8.87 15.14 12.52
CA PRO A 274 8.81 14.36 13.76
C PRO A 274 7.56 14.58 14.62
N ASP A 275 6.93 15.75 14.50
CA ASP A 275 5.80 16.22 15.31
C ASP A 275 4.45 16.17 14.58
N GLU A 276 4.43 15.68 13.34
CA GLU A 276 3.25 15.71 12.47
C GLU A 276 2.52 14.37 12.52
N HIS A 277 1.22 14.43 12.85
CA HIS A 277 0.31 13.31 12.61
C HIS A 277 0.00 13.23 11.11
N ARG A 278 -0.18 12.03 10.58
CA ARG A 278 -0.63 11.82 9.20
C ARG A 278 -1.87 10.93 9.18
N TYR A 279 -2.86 11.33 8.38
CA TYR A 279 -4.09 10.58 8.21
C TYR A 279 -4.24 10.17 6.75
N SER A 280 -4.54 8.90 6.51
CA SER A 280 -4.86 8.46 5.15
C SER A 280 -6.02 7.49 5.10
N ILE A 281 -6.82 7.62 4.04
CA ILE A 281 -7.95 6.76 3.73
C ILE A 281 -7.63 6.03 2.43
N ALA A 282 -7.47 4.72 2.50
CA ALA A 282 -7.14 3.87 1.37
C ALA A 282 -8.30 2.92 1.08
N TYR A 283 -8.73 2.82 -0.17
CA TYR A 283 -9.60 1.75 -0.63
C TYR A 283 -8.83 0.80 -1.53
N PHE A 284 -8.71 -0.45 -1.07
CA PHE A 284 -8.06 -1.53 -1.80
C PHE A 284 -9.11 -2.27 -2.62
N LEU A 285 -9.22 -1.97 -3.91
CA LEU A 285 -10.08 -2.72 -4.83
C LEU A 285 -9.38 -4.04 -5.16
N ARG A 286 -10.02 -5.16 -4.83
CA ARG A 286 -9.52 -6.52 -5.08
C ARG A 286 -10.50 -7.31 -5.92
N ALA A 287 -9.98 -8.11 -6.83
CA ALA A 287 -10.77 -9.04 -7.64
C ALA A 287 -11.51 -10.05 -6.76
N GLU A 288 -12.54 -10.67 -7.31
CA GLU A 288 -13.29 -11.76 -6.68
C GLU A 288 -12.32 -12.89 -6.27
N ASN A 289 -12.56 -13.50 -5.11
CA ASN A 289 -11.62 -14.44 -4.50
C ASN A 289 -11.24 -15.64 -5.39
N ASP A 290 -12.12 -16.02 -6.31
CA ASP A 290 -11.96 -17.12 -7.28
C ASP A 290 -11.31 -16.69 -8.61
N THR A 291 -11.08 -15.39 -8.81
CA THR A 291 -10.40 -14.89 -10.01
C THR A 291 -8.99 -15.44 -10.06
N MET A 292 -8.64 -16.12 -11.15
CA MET A 292 -7.36 -16.78 -11.33
C MET A 292 -6.39 -15.90 -12.11
N PHE A 293 -5.14 -15.82 -11.67
CA PHE A 293 -4.05 -15.19 -12.40
C PHE A 293 -2.83 -16.09 -12.44
N LYS A 294 -1.86 -15.75 -13.30
CA LYS A 294 -0.51 -16.31 -13.24
C LYS A 294 0.39 -15.32 -12.50
N ASP A 295 0.92 -15.71 -11.35
CA ASP A 295 1.82 -14.85 -10.56
C ASP A 295 3.23 -14.76 -11.17
N SER A 296 4.11 -14.00 -10.51
CA SER A 296 5.49 -13.81 -10.97
C SER A 296 6.40 -15.03 -10.83
N GLU A 297 5.98 -16.04 -10.05
CA GLU A 297 6.64 -17.35 -9.99
C GLU A 297 6.08 -18.31 -11.04
N GLY A 298 5.12 -17.86 -11.85
CA GLY A 298 4.47 -18.64 -12.88
C GLY A 298 3.39 -19.61 -12.36
N ARG A 299 2.97 -19.49 -11.09
CA ARG A 299 1.92 -20.28 -10.49
C ARG A 299 0.55 -19.75 -10.92
N TYR A 300 -0.40 -20.65 -11.16
CA TYR A 300 -1.80 -20.28 -11.24
C TYR A 300 -2.36 -20.20 -9.83
N ILE A 301 -2.81 -19.01 -9.44
CA ILE A 301 -3.27 -18.71 -8.08
C ILE A 301 -4.53 -17.86 -8.13
N THR A 302 -5.47 -18.11 -7.21
CA THR A 302 -6.65 -17.25 -7.09
C THR A 302 -6.33 -15.95 -6.37
N ALA A 303 -7.12 -14.91 -6.59
CA ALA A 303 -7.00 -13.64 -5.88
C ALA A 303 -7.07 -13.81 -4.36
N GLY A 304 -7.92 -14.72 -3.87
CA GLY A 304 -8.04 -15.04 -2.45
C GLY A 304 -6.78 -15.73 -1.90
N GLN A 305 -6.23 -16.71 -2.63
CA GLN A 305 -5.00 -17.39 -2.23
C GLN A 305 -3.80 -16.42 -2.23
N TRP A 306 -3.66 -15.61 -3.28
CA TRP A 306 -2.61 -14.59 -3.35
C TRP A 306 -2.69 -13.61 -2.18
N HIS A 307 -3.90 -13.16 -1.86
CA HIS A 307 -4.14 -12.30 -0.72
C HIS A 307 -3.69 -12.93 0.58
N ASP A 308 -4.11 -14.16 0.87
CA ASP A 308 -3.82 -14.80 2.15
C ASP A 308 -2.33 -15.14 2.30
N GLU A 309 -1.70 -15.68 1.26
CA GLU A 309 -0.26 -15.99 1.27
C GLU A 309 0.59 -14.72 1.46
N LYS A 310 0.30 -13.67 0.67
CA LYS A 310 1.05 -12.42 0.76
C LYS A 310 0.77 -11.68 2.07
N PHE A 311 -0.47 -11.64 2.55
CA PHE A 311 -0.81 -10.98 3.80
C PHE A 311 -0.15 -11.67 5.00
N PHE A 312 -0.12 -13.01 5.01
CA PHE A 312 0.61 -13.77 6.01
C PHE A 312 2.09 -13.38 6.02
N LEU A 313 2.74 -13.37 4.86
CA LEU A 313 4.14 -12.98 4.73
C LEU A 313 4.39 -11.54 5.18
N PHE A 314 3.51 -10.61 4.77
CA PHE A 314 3.60 -9.21 5.12
C PHE A 314 3.59 -8.99 6.64
N LYS A 315 2.81 -9.77 7.39
CA LYS A 315 2.75 -9.71 8.86
C LYS A 315 3.85 -10.50 9.56
N ALA A 316 4.57 -11.34 8.85
CA ALA A 316 5.60 -12.19 9.44
C ALA A 316 6.83 -11.37 9.86
N THR A 317 7.64 -11.95 10.74
CA THR A 317 8.91 -11.33 11.16
C THR A 317 9.87 -11.20 9.98
N PRO A 318 10.85 -10.28 10.05
CA PRO A 318 11.86 -10.14 8.99
C PRO A 318 12.57 -11.46 8.64
N ASP A 319 12.83 -12.31 9.62
CA ASP A 319 13.47 -13.63 9.39
C ASP A 319 12.58 -14.55 8.55
N ILE A 320 11.27 -14.56 8.78
CA ILE A 320 10.31 -15.34 7.99
C ILE A 320 10.15 -14.70 6.60
N GLN A 321 10.12 -13.37 6.51
CA GLN A 321 10.07 -12.66 5.24
C GLN A 321 11.27 -12.99 4.35
N ALA A 322 12.46 -13.12 4.93
CA ALA A 322 13.69 -13.46 4.22
C ALA A 322 13.71 -14.89 3.64
N LEU A 323 12.85 -15.79 4.14
CA LEU A 323 12.74 -17.17 3.64
C LEU A 323 11.79 -17.31 2.44
N ALA A 324 10.96 -16.31 2.18
CA ALA A 324 10.00 -16.36 1.07
C ALA A 324 10.62 -15.86 -0.25
N PRO A 325 10.06 -16.26 -1.40
CA PRO A 325 10.42 -15.68 -2.68
C PRO A 325 10.31 -14.14 -2.64
N PRO A 326 11.33 -13.37 -3.07
CA PRO A 326 11.28 -11.91 -3.04
C PRO A 326 10.07 -11.32 -3.80
N SER A 327 9.60 -12.04 -4.82
CA SER A 327 8.41 -11.70 -5.60
C SER A 327 7.13 -11.67 -4.78
N MET A 328 7.05 -12.37 -3.64
CA MET A 328 5.87 -12.37 -2.77
C MET A 328 5.67 -11.04 -2.06
N LEU A 329 6.73 -10.45 -1.50
CA LEU A 329 6.61 -9.17 -0.78
C LEU A 329 6.49 -7.99 -1.76
N TYR A 330 7.17 -8.08 -2.90
CA TYR A 330 7.30 -6.99 -3.88
C TYR A 330 6.58 -7.24 -5.21
N GLY A 331 5.66 -8.20 -5.27
CA GLY A 331 4.80 -8.41 -6.44
C GLY A 331 5.55 -8.77 -7.73
N GLY A 332 6.75 -9.34 -7.62
CA GLY A 332 7.66 -9.62 -8.74
C GLY A 332 8.52 -8.45 -9.22
N MET A 333 8.52 -7.31 -8.51
CA MET A 333 9.44 -6.21 -8.79
C MET A 333 10.81 -6.45 -8.16
N SER A 334 11.90 -6.04 -8.83
CA SER A 334 13.25 -6.20 -8.29
C SER A 334 13.45 -5.35 -7.04
N ALA A 335 14.08 -5.95 -6.04
CA ALA A 335 14.33 -5.34 -4.74
C ALA A 335 15.80 -4.94 -4.53
N ASP A 336 16.55 -4.72 -5.61
CA ASP A 336 18.00 -4.51 -5.56
C ASP A 336 18.39 -3.41 -4.57
N GLU A 337 19.56 -3.60 -3.93
CA GLU A 337 20.08 -2.89 -2.76
C GLU A 337 19.54 -1.47 -2.61
N GLU A 338 18.71 -1.30 -1.57
CA GLU A 338 18.06 -0.04 -1.22
C GLU A 338 19.10 0.97 -0.75
N TRP A 339 19.09 2.17 -1.34
CA TRP A 339 19.72 3.31 -0.70
C TRP A 339 18.69 3.94 0.23
N THR A 340 18.96 3.91 1.53
CA THR A 340 18.23 4.76 2.48
C THR A 340 19.19 5.73 3.14
N PRO A 341 18.71 6.89 3.61
CA PRO A 341 19.51 7.75 4.46
C PRO A 341 20.13 7.03 5.67
N TYR A 342 19.54 5.90 6.07
CA TYR A 342 19.88 5.05 7.22
C TYR A 342 20.63 3.77 6.87
N SER A 343 20.87 3.48 5.58
CA SER A 343 21.68 2.34 5.16
C SER A 343 23.14 2.71 5.40
N GLN A 344 23.57 2.63 6.66
CA GLN A 344 24.97 2.82 7.03
C GLN A 344 25.81 1.65 6.51
N PRO A 345 26.91 1.89 5.78
CA PRO A 345 27.82 0.82 5.35
C PRO A 345 28.64 0.17 6.48
N GLU A 346 28.58 0.66 7.73
CA GLU A 346 29.64 0.37 8.72
C GLU A 346 29.31 -0.68 9.80
N LEU A 347 28.11 -1.25 9.86
CA LEU A 347 27.78 -2.29 10.85
C LEU A 347 27.86 -3.73 10.35
N ALA A 348 28.05 -3.95 9.03
CA ALA A 348 28.11 -5.29 8.44
C ALA A 348 29.52 -5.91 8.45
N LYS A 349 30.59 -5.15 8.74
CA LYS A 349 31.98 -5.67 8.74
C LYS A 349 32.50 -6.13 10.10
N ALA A 350 31.80 -5.87 11.21
CA ALA A 350 32.29 -6.17 12.55
C ALA A 350 31.95 -7.59 13.08
N LYS A 351 31.32 -8.46 12.28
CA LYS A 351 30.91 -9.80 12.73
C LYS A 351 31.57 -10.98 11.99
N VAL A 352 32.57 -10.73 11.14
CA VAL A 352 33.21 -11.80 10.34
C VAL A 352 34.69 -12.03 10.68
N GLU A 353 35.31 -11.23 11.54
CA GLU A 353 36.76 -11.38 11.82
C GLU A 353 37.14 -12.07 13.14
N ASP A 354 36.19 -12.48 13.99
CA ASP A 354 36.52 -13.03 15.34
C ASP A 354 36.31 -14.54 15.52
N VAL A 355 36.27 -15.31 14.44
CA VAL A 355 36.25 -16.79 14.52
C VAL A 355 37.32 -17.40 13.63
N GLN A 356 38.59 -17.03 13.80
CA GLN A 356 39.73 -17.91 13.50
C GLN A 356 40.97 -17.45 14.25
N LYS A 357 41.28 -18.11 15.38
CA LYS A 357 42.63 -18.51 15.82
C LYS A 357 42.57 -19.08 17.23
N GLU A 358 42.59 -20.41 17.34
CA GLU A 358 43.36 -21.07 18.40
C GLU A 358 43.81 -22.46 17.90
N PRO A 359 45.11 -22.79 17.97
CA PRO A 359 45.64 -24.01 17.39
C PRO A 359 45.54 -25.21 18.33
N LEU A 360 45.39 -26.38 17.70
CA LEU A 360 45.52 -27.72 18.28
C LEU A 360 46.80 -27.87 19.12
N VAL A 361 46.65 -28.30 20.37
CA VAL A 361 47.71 -28.99 21.12
C VAL A 361 47.24 -30.43 21.37
N LYS A 362 47.89 -31.35 20.66
CA LYS A 362 47.93 -32.77 21.01
C LYS A 362 49.06 -32.96 22.02
N GLU A 363 48.80 -33.61 23.14
CA GLU A 363 49.79 -34.48 23.78
C GLU A 363 49.10 -35.50 24.70
N ALA A 364 49.70 -36.68 24.76
CA ALA A 364 49.19 -37.93 25.32
C ALA A 364 49.81 -38.22 26.71
N LEU A 365 49.40 -39.39 27.27
CA LEU A 365 49.95 -40.13 28.43
C LEU A 365 49.23 -39.82 29.76
N VAL A 366 48.52 -40.74 30.43
CA VAL A 366 48.76 -42.12 30.96
C VAL A 366 48.76 -42.05 32.49
N GLU A 367 48.21 -43.11 33.11
CA GLU A 367 48.21 -43.44 34.56
C GLU A 367 47.30 -42.59 35.46
N ALA A 368 46.73 -43.05 36.57
CA ALA A 368 46.39 -44.36 37.15
C ALA A 368 45.80 -44.00 38.53
N HIS A 369 44.54 -44.33 38.80
CA HIS A 369 44.00 -44.87 40.06
C HIS A 369 42.48 -44.78 40.12
#